data_AF-Q76H07-F1
#
_entry.id   AF-Q76H07-F1
#
_cell.length_a   1.000
_cell.length_b   1.000
_cell.length_c   1.000
_cell.angle_alpha   90.00
_cell.angle_beta   90.00
_cell.angle_gamma   90.00
#
_symmetry.space_group_name_H-M   'P 1'
#
loop_
_entity.id
_entity.type
_entity.pdbx_description
1 polymer ?
#
loop_
_entity_poly.entity_id
_entity_poly.type
_entity_poly.pdbx_seq_one_letter_code
_entity_poly.pdbx_strand_id
1 'polypeptide(L)'
;YIRGTNGTSNGIIPMLRVFNDTARYVDQGGGKRKGAFAVYLEPWHSDIFEFLDLRKNHGKEEHRARDLFYALWVPDLFMERVQSNGQWSLFCPNEAPGLADCWGEDFEKLYTKYEREGKAKKVVQAQNLWFEILKSQIETGTPYMLYKDTCNRKSNQQNLGTIKSSNLC
;
A
#
# COMPACT_ATOMS: atom_id res chain seq x y z
N TYR A 1 -0.43 -12.44 13.59
CA TYR A 1 -0.08 -13.64 14.39
C TYR A 1 0.38 -14.73 13.44
N ILE A 2 1.49 -15.41 13.74
CA ILE A 2 2.03 -16.51 12.92
C ILE A 2 1.82 -17.80 13.70
N ARG A 3 0.80 -18.58 13.30
CA ARG A 3 0.38 -19.80 14.03
C ARG A 3 1.49 -20.84 14.15
N GLY A 4 2.31 -21.01 13.12
CA GLY A 4 3.35 -22.05 13.07
C GLY A 4 4.54 -21.80 14.00
N THR A 5 4.86 -20.53 14.30
CA THR A 5 6.00 -20.13 15.14
C THR A 5 5.56 -19.50 16.46
N ASN A 6 4.25 -19.41 16.70
CA ASN A 6 3.63 -18.66 17.80
C ASN A 6 4.15 -17.21 17.94
N GLY A 7 4.57 -16.61 16.82
CA GLY A 7 5.19 -15.29 16.78
C GLY A 7 4.29 -14.19 16.21
N THR A 8 4.82 -12.98 16.19
CA THR A 8 4.21 -11.82 15.50
C THR A 8 4.94 -11.55 14.18
N SER A 9 4.21 -11.01 13.19
CA SER A 9 4.84 -10.57 11.95
C SER A 9 5.58 -9.27 12.20
N ASN A 10 6.73 -9.11 11.56
CA ASN A 10 7.48 -7.84 11.58
C ASN A 10 6.94 -6.82 10.55
N GLY A 11 5.82 -7.12 9.89
CA GLY A 11 5.19 -6.27 8.88
C GLY A 11 5.88 -6.35 7.51
N ILE A 12 5.49 -5.45 6.61
CA ILE A 12 6.01 -5.43 5.23
C ILE A 12 7.40 -4.79 5.13
N ILE A 13 7.82 -3.98 6.10
CA ILE A 13 9.05 -3.19 6.03
C ILE A 13 10.31 -4.07 5.91
N PRO A 14 10.53 -5.10 6.75
CA PRO A 14 11.71 -5.96 6.61
C PRO A 14 11.68 -6.79 5.32
N MET A 15 10.49 -7.18 4.85
CA MET A 15 10.33 -7.88 3.58
C MET A 15 10.76 -6.98 2.41
N LEU A 16 10.31 -5.73 2.37
CA LEU A 16 10.67 -4.78 1.32
C LEU A 16 12.17 -4.45 1.31
N ARG A 17 12.86 -4.53 2.45
CA ARG A 17 14.32 -4.41 2.49
C ARG A 17 15.04 -5.52 1.75
N VAL A 18 14.55 -6.77 1.83
CA VAL A 18 15.10 -7.87 1.04
C VAL A 18 14.94 -7.61 -0.47
N PHE A 19 13.79 -7.08 -0.88
CA PHE A 19 13.57 -6.68 -2.28
C PHE A 19 14.44 -5.49 -2.70
N ASN A 20 14.66 -4.53 -1.81
CA ASN A 20 15.58 -3.42 -2.03
C ASN A 20 17.01 -3.93 -2.30
N ASP A 21 17.51 -4.82 -1.45
CA ASP A 21 18.85 -5.38 -1.61
C ASP A 21 18.96 -6.25 -2.88
N THR A 22 17.88 -6.94 -3.24
CA THR A 22 17.78 -7.66 -4.53
C THR A 22 17.84 -6.71 -5.72
N ALA A 23 17.10 -5.60 -5.69
CA ALA A 23 17.11 -4.59 -6.75
C ALA A 23 18.50 -3.94 -6.92
N ARG A 24 19.24 -3.78 -5.82
CA ARG A 24 20.63 -3.31 -5.84
C ARG A 24 21.60 -4.36 -6.38
N TYR A 25 21.40 -5.63 -6.03
CA TYR A 25 22.27 -6.73 -6.44
C TYR A 25 22.14 -7.04 -7.93
N VAL A 26 20.91 -7.02 -8.46
CA VAL A 26 20.64 -7.30 -9.88
C VAL A 26 20.88 -6.04 -10.69
N ASP A 27 22.07 -5.94 -11.26
CA ASP A 27 22.53 -4.84 -12.09
C ASP A 27 22.49 -5.21 -13.58
N GLN A 28 21.58 -4.56 -14.32
CA GLN A 28 21.51 -4.70 -15.77
C GLN A 28 22.68 -3.95 -16.42
N GLY A 29 23.77 -4.67 -16.70
CA GLY A 29 24.83 -4.20 -17.60
C GLY A 29 26.05 -3.54 -16.93
N GLY A 30 26.48 -4.04 -15.76
CA GLY A 30 27.79 -3.73 -15.18
C GLY A 30 27.93 -2.33 -14.60
N GLY A 31 26.92 -1.86 -13.87
CA GLY A 31 26.91 -0.62 -13.09
C GLY A 31 25.90 0.40 -13.57
N LYS A 32 25.26 0.15 -14.72
CA LYS A 32 24.56 1.19 -15.49
C LYS A 32 23.07 1.25 -15.20
N ARG A 33 22.42 0.16 -14.77
CA ARG A 33 20.99 0.13 -14.46
C ARG A 33 20.69 -0.85 -13.34
N LYS A 34 20.40 -0.32 -12.15
CA LYS A 34 19.85 -1.11 -11.05
C LYS A 34 18.50 -1.71 -11.44
N GLY A 35 18.16 -2.85 -10.85
CA GLY A 35 16.80 -3.39 -10.91
C GLY A 35 15.79 -2.35 -10.41
N ALA A 36 14.62 -2.29 -11.06
CA ALA A 36 13.59 -1.31 -10.75
C ALA A 36 12.28 -2.02 -10.46
N PHE A 37 11.82 -1.95 -9.21
CA PHE A 37 10.54 -2.52 -8.76
C PHE A 37 9.65 -1.39 -8.24
N ALA A 38 8.42 -1.33 -8.72
CA ALA A 38 7.37 -0.50 -8.13
C ALA A 38 6.51 -1.37 -7.21
N VAL A 39 6.43 -0.97 -5.95
CA VAL A 39 5.63 -1.64 -4.93
C VAL A 39 4.30 -0.92 -4.80
N TYR A 40 3.22 -1.67 -4.96
CA TYR A 40 1.85 -1.18 -4.84
C TYR A 40 1.27 -1.58 -3.49
N LEU A 41 0.70 -0.61 -2.77
CA LEU A 41 -0.01 -0.85 -1.52
C LEU A 41 -1.36 -0.13 -1.52
N GLU A 42 -2.39 -0.80 -1.01
CA GLU A 42 -3.69 -0.15 -0.79
C GLU A 42 -3.69 0.62 0.55
N PRO A 43 -4.30 1.82 0.63
CA PRO A 43 -4.17 2.72 1.78
C PRO A 43 -4.87 2.21 3.06
N TRP A 44 -5.63 1.12 3.01
CA TRP A 44 -6.21 0.48 4.20
C TRP A 44 -5.22 -0.43 4.93
N HIS A 45 -4.04 -0.71 4.38
CA HIS A 45 -3.08 -1.61 5.00
C HIS A 45 -2.53 -1.04 6.34
N SER A 46 -2.37 -1.89 7.36
CA SER A 46 -1.88 -1.47 8.69
C SER A 46 -0.55 -0.74 8.67
N ASP A 47 0.34 -1.13 7.77
CA ASP A 47 1.72 -0.63 7.68
C ASP A 47 1.85 0.57 6.71
N ILE A 48 0.74 1.23 6.36
CA ILE A 48 0.73 2.29 5.33
C ILE A 48 1.58 3.51 5.71
N PHE A 49 1.63 3.88 6.98
CA PHE A 49 2.42 5.03 7.42
C PHE A 49 3.92 4.76 7.29
N GLU A 50 4.35 3.58 7.73
CA GLU A 50 5.73 3.13 7.60
C GLU A 50 6.12 2.94 6.13
N PHE A 51 5.19 2.50 5.27
CA PHE A 51 5.39 2.39 3.83
C PHE A 51 5.71 3.76 3.19
N LEU A 52 5.01 4.83 3.59
CA LEU A 52 5.24 6.18 3.09
C LEU A 52 6.60 6.76 3.51
N ASP A 53 7.23 6.20 4.54
CA ASP A 53 8.53 6.63 5.05
C ASP A 53 9.72 5.94 4.37
N LEU A 54 9.49 4.84 3.65
CA LEU A 54 10.56 3.96 3.15
C LEU A 54 11.56 4.64 2.21
N ARG A 55 11.11 5.65 1.46
CA ARG A 55 11.95 6.39 0.50
C ARG A 55 12.56 7.67 1.09
N LYS A 56 12.14 8.11 2.28
CA LYS A 56 12.61 9.36 2.87
C LYS A 56 14.12 9.31 3.13
N ASN A 57 14.81 10.42 2.91
CA ASN A 57 16.26 10.49 3.08
C ASN A 57 16.68 10.44 4.55
N HIS A 58 15.94 11.11 5.44
CA HIS A 58 16.19 11.08 6.88
C HIS A 58 15.58 9.84 7.55
N GLY A 59 16.04 9.53 8.78
CA GLY A 59 15.57 8.40 9.59
C GLY A 59 16.55 7.23 9.64
N LYS A 60 16.18 6.15 10.33
CA LYS A 60 17.05 4.98 10.51
C LYS A 60 17.09 4.09 9.28
N GLU A 61 18.27 3.64 8.88
CA GLU A 61 18.47 2.78 7.70
C GLU A 61 17.71 1.46 7.77
N GLU A 62 17.51 0.90 8.98
CA GLU A 62 16.73 -0.34 9.13
C GLU A 62 15.25 -0.23 8.72
N HIS A 63 14.75 1.01 8.53
CA HIS A 63 13.39 1.32 8.11
C HIS A 63 13.35 2.00 6.73
N ARG A 64 14.35 1.76 5.88
CA ARG A 64 14.46 2.40 4.56
C ARG A 64 14.70 1.37 3.46
N ALA A 65 14.12 1.66 2.30
CA ALA A 65 14.26 0.87 1.08
C ALA A 65 14.20 1.83 -0.13
N ARG A 66 15.25 2.65 -0.27
CA ARG A 66 15.25 3.81 -1.19
C ARG A 66 15.48 3.44 -2.67
N ASP A 67 15.97 2.23 -2.93
CA ASP A 67 16.20 1.74 -4.29
C ASP A 67 14.91 1.14 -4.93
N LEU A 68 13.79 1.14 -4.20
CA LEU A 68 12.46 0.78 -4.71
C LEU A 68 11.62 2.00 -5.07
N PHE A 69 10.64 1.80 -5.95
CA PHE A 69 9.59 2.77 -6.26
C PHE A 69 8.31 2.41 -5.51
N TYR A 70 7.53 3.42 -5.15
CA TYR A 70 6.35 3.27 -4.30
C TYR A 70 5.12 3.83 -5.00
N ALA A 71 4.01 3.11 -4.91
CA ALA A 71 2.74 3.46 -5.52
C ALA A 71 1.57 3.10 -4.58
N LEU A 72 0.52 3.92 -4.63
CA LEU A 72 -0.74 3.65 -3.95
C LEU A 72 -1.77 3.16 -4.95
N TRP A 73 -2.46 2.09 -4.56
CA TRP A 73 -3.61 1.53 -5.27
C TRP A 73 -4.87 1.93 -4.49
N VAL A 74 -5.43 3.09 -4.84
CA VAL A 74 -6.38 3.84 -4.02
C VAL A 74 -7.82 3.49 -4.38
N PRO A 75 -8.63 2.97 -3.46
CA PRO A 75 -10.07 2.81 -3.67
C PRO A 75 -10.78 4.17 -3.59
N ASP A 76 -11.88 4.32 -4.34
CA ASP A 76 -12.73 5.52 -4.40
C ASP A 76 -13.18 5.90 -2.97
N LEU A 77 -13.56 4.89 -2.14
CA LEU A 77 -13.97 5.07 -0.74
C LEU A 77 -12.94 5.85 0.11
N PHE A 78 -11.64 5.66 -0.11
CA PHE A 78 -10.64 6.42 0.64
C PHE A 78 -10.74 7.91 0.33
N MET A 79 -10.88 8.26 -0.95
CA MET A 79 -11.01 9.66 -1.38
C MET A 79 -12.31 10.29 -0.86
N GLU A 80 -13.41 9.54 -0.87
CA GLU A 80 -14.68 9.98 -0.28
C GLU A 80 -14.53 10.28 1.22
N ARG A 81 -13.88 9.40 1.98
CA ARG A 81 -13.62 9.61 3.42
C ARG A 81 -12.69 10.80 3.67
N VAL A 82 -11.70 11.05 2.81
CA VAL A 82 -10.86 12.26 2.88
C VAL A 82 -11.70 13.52 2.68
N GLN A 83 -12.55 13.53 1.64
CA GLN A 83 -13.41 14.67 1.30
C GLN A 83 -14.44 14.95 2.39
N SER A 84 -15.04 13.91 2.96
CA SER A 84 -16.06 14.04 4.02
C SER A 84 -15.49 14.24 5.42
N ASN A 85 -14.16 14.34 5.57
CA ASN A 85 -13.46 14.32 6.85
C ASN A 85 -13.87 13.13 7.76
N GLY A 86 -14.00 11.96 7.15
CA GLY A 86 -14.38 10.72 7.82
C GLY A 86 -13.19 9.96 8.42
N GLN A 87 -13.52 8.93 9.20
CA GLN A 87 -12.53 7.98 9.71
C GLN A 87 -12.10 7.00 8.62
N TRP A 88 -10.87 6.52 8.78
CA TRP A 88 -10.25 5.48 7.97
C TRP A 88 -9.68 4.38 8.88
N SER A 89 -10.03 3.15 8.57
CA SER A 89 -9.71 1.95 9.33
C SER A 89 -8.58 1.20 8.64
N LEU A 90 -7.53 0.93 9.40
CA LEU A 90 -6.38 0.18 8.93
C LEU A 90 -6.49 -1.27 9.34
N PHE A 91 -6.26 -2.18 8.40
CA PHE A 91 -6.46 -3.60 8.57
C PHE A 91 -5.20 -4.41 8.32
N CYS A 92 -5.09 -5.53 9.03
CA CYS A 92 -4.18 -6.61 8.66
C CYS A 92 -4.88 -7.50 7.61
N PRO A 93 -4.27 -7.78 6.43
CA PRO A 93 -4.91 -8.57 5.38
C PRO A 93 -5.25 -10.01 5.82
N ASN A 94 -4.57 -10.54 6.84
CA ASN A 94 -4.90 -11.84 7.43
C ASN A 94 -6.21 -11.80 8.27
N GLU A 95 -6.55 -10.65 8.86
CA GLU A 95 -7.76 -10.50 9.69
C GLU A 95 -8.94 -9.95 8.90
N ALA A 96 -8.66 -9.19 7.84
CA ALA A 96 -9.61 -8.67 6.87
C ALA A 96 -9.29 -9.19 5.45
N PRO A 97 -9.44 -10.50 5.18
CA PRO A 97 -9.11 -11.08 3.89
C PRO A 97 -10.08 -10.62 2.79
N GLY A 98 -9.61 -10.64 1.54
CA GLY A 98 -10.42 -10.36 0.36
C GLY A 98 -10.51 -8.89 -0.06
N LEU A 99 -10.05 -7.94 0.77
CA LEU A 99 -10.05 -6.50 0.40
C LEU A 99 -9.26 -6.20 -0.88
N ALA A 100 -8.15 -6.92 -1.09
CA ALA A 100 -7.36 -6.82 -2.32
C ALA A 100 -7.95 -7.56 -3.52
N ASP A 101 -8.99 -8.39 -3.30
CA ASP A 101 -9.59 -9.27 -4.30
C ASP A 101 -10.93 -8.74 -4.83
N CYS A 102 -11.42 -7.59 -4.33
CA CYS A 102 -12.61 -6.90 -4.80
C CYS A 102 -12.34 -5.40 -5.01
N TRP A 103 -13.26 -4.72 -5.71
CA TRP A 103 -13.18 -3.29 -6.04
C TRP A 103 -14.58 -2.67 -6.07
N GLY A 104 -14.67 -1.34 -6.07
CA GLY A 104 -15.92 -0.58 -6.11
C GLY A 104 -16.87 -0.93 -4.96
N GLU A 105 -18.15 -1.11 -5.26
CA GLU A 105 -19.18 -1.38 -4.24
C GLU A 105 -18.90 -2.64 -3.41
N ASP A 106 -18.32 -3.68 -4.02
CA ASP A 106 -18.02 -4.92 -3.30
C ASP A 106 -16.89 -4.73 -2.29
N PHE A 107 -15.91 -3.88 -2.63
CA PHE A 107 -14.89 -3.43 -1.71
C PHE A 107 -15.51 -2.61 -0.56
N GLU A 108 -16.37 -1.65 -0.85
CA GLU A 108 -17.01 -0.81 0.16
C GLU A 108 -17.86 -1.63 1.15
N LYS A 109 -18.67 -2.57 0.64
CA LYS A 109 -19.49 -3.47 1.46
C LYS A 109 -18.61 -4.33 2.37
N LEU A 110 -17.53 -4.90 1.84
CA LEU A 110 -16.62 -5.74 2.61
C LEU A 110 -15.84 -4.95 3.66
N TYR A 111 -15.30 -3.81 3.27
CA TYR A 111 -14.54 -2.91 4.12
C TYR A 111 -15.40 -2.42 5.30
N THR A 112 -16.60 -1.91 5.04
CA THR A 112 -17.49 -1.41 6.10
C THR A 112 -18.04 -2.53 6.98
N LYS A 113 -18.20 -3.75 6.45
CA LYS A 113 -18.49 -4.95 7.26
C LYS A 113 -17.37 -5.20 8.26
N TYR A 114 -16.11 -5.15 7.86
CA TYR A 114 -14.97 -5.33 8.76
C TYR A 114 -14.81 -4.20 9.78
N GLU A 115 -15.20 -2.97 9.42
CA GLU A 115 -15.31 -1.87 10.42
C GLU A 115 -16.33 -2.24 11.51
N ARG A 116 -17.53 -2.71 11.14
CA ARG A 116 -18.59 -3.10 12.10
C ARG A 116 -18.22 -4.31 12.95
N GLU A 117 -17.47 -5.25 12.39
CA GLU A 117 -16.94 -6.43 13.10
C GLU A 117 -15.78 -6.08 14.04
N GLY A 118 -15.31 -4.82 14.08
CA GLY A 118 -14.22 -4.40 14.97
C GLY A 118 -12.85 -4.98 14.59
N LYS A 119 -12.65 -5.34 13.32
CA LYS A 119 -11.40 -5.95 12.82
C LYS A 119 -10.29 -4.94 12.53
N ALA A 120 -10.56 -3.66 12.67
CA ALA A 120 -9.58 -2.61 12.45
C ALA A 120 -8.45 -2.70 13.49
N LYS A 121 -7.20 -2.70 13.01
CA LYS A 121 -6.02 -2.62 13.88
C LYS A 121 -5.84 -1.22 14.46
N LYS A 122 -6.17 -0.21 13.67
CA LYS A 122 -6.07 1.20 14.02
C LYS A 122 -7.11 1.97 13.24
N VAL A 123 -7.70 2.99 13.86
CA VAL A 123 -8.59 3.94 13.18
C VAL A 123 -7.93 5.30 13.23
N VAL A 124 -7.90 6.00 12.11
CA VAL A 124 -7.29 7.32 11.94
C VAL A 124 -8.25 8.23 11.19
N GLN A 125 -8.08 9.55 11.30
CA GLN A 125 -8.74 10.46 10.37
C GLN A 125 -8.21 10.23 8.95
N ALA A 126 -9.08 10.11 7.96
CA ALA A 126 -8.67 9.91 6.57
C ALA A 126 -7.74 11.05 6.10
N GLN A 127 -8.04 12.29 6.51
CA GLN A 127 -7.20 13.45 6.21
C GLN A 127 -5.79 13.35 6.81
N ASN A 128 -5.62 12.71 7.98
CA ASN A 128 -4.27 12.54 8.55
C ASN A 128 -3.41 11.63 7.66
N LEU A 129 -3.98 10.54 7.14
CA LEU A 129 -3.28 9.70 6.19
C LEU A 129 -3.02 10.45 4.87
N TRP A 130 -3.99 11.24 4.40
CA TRP A 130 -3.84 12.08 3.23
C TRP A 130 -2.68 13.08 3.36
N PHE A 131 -2.54 13.75 4.51
CA PHE A 131 -1.42 14.66 4.77
C PHE A 131 -0.07 13.95 4.75
N GLU A 132 0.03 12.72 5.28
CA GLU A 132 1.28 11.95 5.21
C GLU A 132 1.61 11.51 3.77
N ILE A 133 0.61 11.20 2.94
CA ILE A 133 0.79 10.92 1.51
C ILE A 133 1.37 12.15 0.81
N LEU A 134 0.75 13.32 1.01
CA LEU A 134 1.20 14.58 0.42
C LEU A 134 2.61 14.94 0.87
N LYS A 135 2.92 14.76 2.16
CA LYS A 135 4.24 15.01 2.71
C LYS A 135 5.30 14.12 2.07
N SER A 136 5.02 12.82 1.90
CA SER A 136 5.93 11.89 1.22
C SER A 136 6.15 12.29 -0.25
N GLN A 137 5.10 12.74 -0.94
CA GLN A 137 5.18 13.24 -2.31
C GLN A 137 6.01 14.53 -2.42
N ILE A 138 5.85 15.47 -1.48
CA ILE A 138 6.65 16.70 -1.44
C ILE A 138 8.13 16.37 -1.21
N GLU A 139 8.44 15.43 -0.31
CA GLU A 139 9.82 15.09 0.04
C GLU A 139 10.52 14.22 -1.03
N THR A 140 9.79 13.34 -1.72
CA THR A 140 10.40 12.28 -2.55
C THR A 140 9.86 12.18 -3.98
N GLY A 141 8.80 12.93 -4.31
CA GLY A 141 8.06 12.80 -5.58
C GLY A 141 7.20 11.54 -5.70
N THR A 142 7.08 10.74 -4.64
CA THR A 142 6.32 9.48 -4.58
C THR A 142 5.58 9.36 -3.26
N PRO A 143 4.52 8.53 -3.13
CA PRO A 143 4.09 7.46 -4.04
C PRO A 143 3.38 7.94 -5.31
N TYR A 144 3.43 7.11 -6.37
CA TYR A 144 2.51 7.22 -7.50
C TYR A 144 1.06 7.05 -7.03
N MET A 145 0.12 7.71 -7.71
CA MET A 145 -1.30 7.67 -7.37
C MET A 145 -2.08 6.97 -8.47
N LEU A 146 -2.69 5.84 -8.15
CA LEU A 146 -3.54 5.11 -9.08
C LEU A 146 -4.87 4.79 -8.40
N TYR A 147 -5.96 4.98 -9.13
CA TYR A 147 -7.32 4.80 -8.61
C TYR A 147 -7.84 3.42 -8.98
N LYS A 148 -7.76 2.49 -8.02
CA LYS A 148 -8.08 1.06 -8.13
C LYS A 148 -9.41 0.83 -8.83
N ASP A 149 -10.46 1.49 -8.36
CA ASP A 149 -11.81 1.25 -8.83
C ASP A 149 -12.00 1.79 -10.24
N THR A 150 -11.43 2.95 -10.53
CA THR A 150 -11.40 3.53 -11.89
C THR A 150 -10.65 2.64 -12.89
N CYS A 151 -9.51 2.05 -12.48
CA CYS A 151 -8.73 1.12 -13.29
C CYS A 151 -9.50 -0.18 -13.56
N ASN A 152 -10.10 -0.78 -12.54
CA ASN A 152 -10.86 -2.01 -12.67
C ASN A 152 -12.15 -1.83 -13.50
N ARG A 153 -12.92 -0.77 -13.21
CA ARG A 153 -14.21 -0.47 -13.87
C ARG A 153 -14.11 -0.31 -15.38
N LYS A 154 -12.98 0.22 -15.87
CA LYS A 154 -12.77 0.55 -17.29
C LYS A 154 -11.81 -0.39 -18.01
N SER A 155 -11.41 -1.49 -17.37
CA SER A 155 -10.54 -2.47 -18.00
C SER A 155 -11.34 -3.48 -18.81
N ASN A 156 -10.92 -3.74 -20.05
CA ASN A 156 -11.44 -4.86 -20.84
C ASN A 156 -11.10 -6.24 -20.22
N GLN A 157 -10.19 -6.27 -19.24
CA GLN A 157 -9.79 -7.48 -18.52
C GLN A 157 -10.54 -7.68 -17.19
N GLN A 158 -11.56 -6.87 -16.87
CA GLN A 158 -12.33 -7.03 -15.62
C GLN A 158 -12.94 -8.43 -15.46
N ASN A 159 -13.18 -9.13 -16.57
CA ASN A 159 -13.68 -10.50 -16.60
C ASN A 159 -12.69 -11.55 -16.05
N LEU A 160 -11.40 -11.21 -15.90
CA LEU A 160 -10.37 -12.08 -15.34
C LEU A 160 -10.29 -11.98 -13.80
N GLY A 161 -10.99 -11.02 -13.21
CA GLY A 161 -10.96 -10.71 -11.78
C GLY A 161 -10.32 -9.35 -11.47
N THR A 162 -10.14 -9.08 -10.18
CA THR A 162 -9.64 -7.80 -9.69
C THR A 162 -8.17 -7.59 -10.04
N ILE A 163 -7.88 -6.50 -10.73
CA ILE A 163 -6.54 -5.97 -11.01
C ILE A 163 -5.99 -5.35 -9.73
N LYS A 164 -4.78 -5.78 -9.34
CA LYS A 164 -4.19 -5.47 -8.02
C LYS A 164 -3.05 -4.45 -8.06
N SER A 165 -2.55 -4.11 -9.24
CA SER A 165 -1.48 -3.13 -9.41
C SER A 165 -1.42 -2.65 -10.85
N SER A 166 -0.61 -1.61 -11.09
CA SER A 166 -0.09 -1.32 -12.43
C SER A 166 1.36 -1.84 -12.55
N ASN A 167 2.13 -1.27 -13.47
CA ASN A 167 3.53 -1.56 -13.79
C ASN A 167 4.50 -0.56 -13.11
N LEU A 168 5.74 -0.46 -13.59
CA LEU A 168 6.76 0.46 -13.07
C LEU A 168 6.47 1.95 -13.37
N CYS A 169 5.77 2.25 -14.47
CA CYS A 169 5.58 3.60 -14.99
C CYS A 169 4.12 3.88 -15.30
#